data_AF-A0A2N5C438-F1
#
_entry.id   AF-A0A2N5C438-F1
#
_cell.length_a   1.000
_cell.length_b   1.000
_cell.length_c   1.000
_cell.angle_alpha   90.00
_cell.angle_beta   90.00
_cell.angle_gamma   90.00
#
_symmetry.space_group_name_H-M   'P 1'
#
loop_
_entity.id
_entity.type
_entity.pdbx_description
1 polymer ?
#
loop_
_entity_poly.entity_id
_entity_poly.type
_entity_poly.pdbx_seq_one_letter_code
_entity_poly.pdbx_strand_id
1 'polypeptide(L)' 'MSIPYPYACLKCRGPVQVFGSRWCKDCYYPGIDETYQRYRDMIEEGYTRYQAKVQSGWGDPDEARE' A
#
# COMPACT_ATOMS: atom_id res chain seq x y z
N MET A 1 -0.52 -18.09 -21.47
CA MET A 1 0.30 -18.43 -20.29
C MET A 1 0.32 -17.20 -19.39
N SER A 2 -0.49 -17.19 -18.33
CA SER A 2 -0.45 -16.12 -17.34
C SER A 2 0.62 -16.49 -16.33
N ILE A 3 1.79 -15.86 -16.44
CA ILE A 3 2.85 -16.00 -15.44
C ILE A 3 2.22 -15.56 -14.11
N PRO A 4 2.23 -16.39 -13.04
CA PRO A 4 1.75 -15.94 -11.75
C PRO A 4 2.69 -14.82 -11.32
N TYR A 5 2.28 -13.56 -11.48
CA TYR A 5 3.05 -12.42 -11.02
C TYR A 5 3.24 -12.61 -9.52
N PRO A 6 4.48 -12.81 -9.03
CA PRO A 6 4.71 -13.17 -7.63
C PRO A 6 4.50 -11.97 -6.68
N TYR A 7 4.15 -10.80 -7.21
CA TYR A 7 4.03 -9.55 -6.47
C TYR A 7 2.56 -9.14 -6.37
N ALA A 8 2.03 -9.25 -5.16
CA ALA A 8 0.74 -8.67 -4.80
C ALA A 8 0.94 -7.19 -4.43
N CYS A 9 -0.03 -6.35 -4.78
CA CYS A 9 -0.02 -4.95 -4.40
C CYS A 9 -0.04 -4.82 -2.87
N LEU A 10 0.77 -3.92 -2.31
CA LEU A 10 0.82 -3.71 -0.86
C LEU A 10 -0.45 -3.05 -0.30
N LYS A 11 -1.24 -2.36 -1.14
CA LYS A 11 -2.53 -1.75 -0.75
C LYS A 11 -3.66 -2.78 -0.88
N CYS A 12 -4.04 -3.16 -2.10
CA CYS A 12 -5.24 -3.98 -2.34
C CYS A 12 -4.98 -5.51 -2.42
N ARG A 13 -3.74 -5.97 -2.25
CA ARG A 13 -3.32 -7.37 -2.48
C ARG A 13 -3.60 -7.93 -3.88
N GLY A 14 -4.07 -7.10 -4.82
CA GLY A 14 -4.32 -7.47 -6.21
C GLY A 14 -3.03 -7.70 -7.02
N PRO A 15 -3.15 -8.24 -8.24
CA PRO A 15 -1.99 -8.55 -9.08
C PRO A 15 -1.27 -7.27 -9.55
N VAL A 16 0.05 -7.23 -9.39
CA VAL A 16 0.88 -6.15 -9.95
C VAL A 16 1.23 -6.46 -11.41
N GLN A 17 1.02 -5.49 -12.30
CA GLN A 17 1.24 -5.67 -13.74
C GLN A 17 2.71 -5.47 -14.17
N VAL A 18 3.50 -4.78 -13.35
CA VAL A 18 4.90 -4.43 -13.65
C VAL A 18 5.84 -5.19 -12.72
N PHE A 19 6.81 -5.92 -13.30
CA PHE A 19 7.83 -6.62 -12.54
C PHE A 19 8.66 -5.63 -11.71
N GLY A 20 8.77 -5.88 -10.40
CA GLY A 20 9.47 -4.99 -9.46
C GLY A 20 8.63 -3.83 -8.91
N SER A 21 7.40 -3.62 -9.40
CA SER A 21 6.47 -2.67 -8.76
C SER A 21 5.82 -3.27 -7.52
N ARG A 22 5.51 -2.40 -6.56
CA ARG A 22 4.79 -2.75 -5.31
C ARG A 22 3.29 -2.41 -5.39
N TRP A 23 2.89 -1.76 -6.48
CA TRP A 23 1.59 -1.13 -6.66
C TRP A 23 0.94 -1.66 -7.94
N CYS A 24 -0.35 -2.00 -7.88
CA CYS A 24 -1.11 -2.29 -9.09
C CYS A 24 -1.45 -0.98 -9.82
N LYS A 25 -1.95 -1.07 -11.06
CA LYS A 25 -2.34 0.10 -11.87
C LYS A 25 -3.35 1.01 -11.17
N ASP A 26 -4.28 0.43 -10.41
CA ASP A 26 -5.33 1.18 -9.69
C ASP A 26 -4.83 1.85 -8.42
N CYS A 27 -3.87 1.24 -7.72
CA CYS A 27 -3.32 1.80 -6.49
C CYS A 27 -2.15 2.74 -6.73
N TYR A 28 -1.45 2.62 -7.86
CA TYR A 28 -0.29 3.45 -8.17
C TYR A 28 -0.71 4.90 -8.47
N TYR A 29 -0.06 5.85 -7.78
CA TYR A 29 -0.09 7.27 -8.11
C TYR A 29 1.30 7.89 -7.87
N PRO A 30 1.67 8.99 -8.54
CA PRO A 30 2.94 9.67 -8.30
C PRO A 30 3.07 10.06 -6.82
N GLY A 31 4.11 9.61 -6.13
CA GLY A 31 4.32 9.86 -4.70
C GLY A 31 3.75 8.79 -3.75
N ILE A 32 3.20 7.68 -4.25
CA ILE A 32 2.74 6.58 -3.39
C ILE A 32 3.88 5.95 -2.57
N ASP A 33 5.10 5.88 -3.10
CA ASP A 33 6.25 5.36 -2.35
C ASP A 33 6.58 6.27 -1.15
N GLU A 34 6.49 7.60 -1.30
CA GLU A 34 6.66 8.55 -0.19
C GLU A 34 5.55 8.41 0.85
N THR A 35 4.32 8.21 0.38
CA THR A 35 3.15 7.97 1.23
C THR A 35 3.31 6.68 2.04
N TYR A 36 3.79 5.61 1.39
CA TYR A 36 4.08 4.34 2.05
C TYR A 36 5.23 4.46 3.05
N GLN A 37 6.25 5.26 2.73
CA GLN A 37 7.35 5.51 3.64
C GLN A 37 6.89 6.29 4.88
N ARG A 38 6.04 7.30 4.72
CA ARG A 38 5.37 7.97 5.86
C ARG A 38 4.52 7.03 6.69
N TYR A 39 3.76 6.13 6.05
CA TYR A 39 3.02 5.10 6.79
C TYR A 39 3.97 4.27 7.66
N ARG A 40 5.08 3.79 7.09
CA ARG A 40 6.06 2.98 7.84
C ARG A 40 6.68 3.75 8.99
N ASP A 41 7.07 5.00 8.76
CA ASP A 41 7.64 5.88 9.77
C ASP A 41 6.68 6.01 10.97
N MET A 42 5.41 6.28 10.70
CA MET A 42 4.38 6.35 11.76
C MET A 42 4.18 5.03 12.51
N ILE A 43 4.25 3.87 11.84
CA ILE A 43 4.21 2.59 12.54
C ILE A 43 5.42 2.42 13.47
N GLU A 44 6.60 2.82 13.00
CA GLU A 44 7.85 2.74 13.78
C GLU A 44 7.86 3.74 14.94
N GLU A 45 7.21 4.90 14.79
CA GLU A 45 6.94 5.88 15.86
C GLU A 45 5.93 5.38 16.91
N GLY A 46 5.21 4.28 16.63
CA GLY A 46 4.26 3.67 17.56
C GLY A 46 2.79 4.06 17.31
N TYR A 47 2.48 4.70 16.17
CA TYR A 47 1.09 4.89 15.78
C TYR A 47 0.43 3.56 15.44
N THR A 48 -0.86 3.45 15.75
CA THR A 48 -1.65 2.30 15.33
C THR A 48 -1.71 2.22 13.81
N ARG A 49 -1.81 1.00 13.25
CA ARG A 49 -1.94 0.80 11.79
C ARG A 49 -3.09 1.60 11.19
N TYR A 50 -4.18 1.75 11.93
CA TYR A 50 -5.31 2.59 11.57
C TYR A 50 -4.89 4.06 11.44
N GLN A 51 -4.31 4.65 12.49
CA GLN A 51 -3.90 6.05 12.50
C GLN A 51 -2.85 6.36 11.44
N ALA A 52 -1.86 5.48 11.29
CA ALA A 52 -0.83 5.62 10.28
C ALA A 52 -1.43 5.56 8.86
N LYS A 53 -2.37 4.65 8.58
CA LYS A 53 -3.06 4.55 7.28
C LYS A 53 -3.84 5.83 6.94
N VAL A 54 -4.58 6.38 7.89
CA VAL A 54 -5.40 7.59 7.70
C VAL A 54 -4.50 8.82 7.54
N GLN A 55 -3.52 9.01 8.42
CA GLN A 55 -2.66 10.20 8.40
C GLN A 55 -1.72 10.24 7.20
N SER A 56 -1.28 9.08 6.69
CA SER A 56 -0.41 9.03 5.50
C SER A 56 -1.20 9.25 4.22
N GLY A 57 -2.53 9.08 4.22
CA GLY A 57 -3.33 8.96 3.00
C GLY A 57 -3.13 7.61 2.29
N TRP A 58 -2.53 6.62 2.96
CA TRP A 58 -2.25 5.30 2.39
C TRP A 58 -3.48 4.39 2.35
N GLY A 59 -4.38 4.50 3.33
CA GLY A 59 -5.55 3.62 3.45
C GLY A 59 -6.88 4.34 3.27
N ASP A 60 -7.80 3.69 2.54
CA ASP A 60 -9.22 3.99 2.62
C ASP A 60 -9.74 3.56 4.01
N PRO A 61 -10.56 4.37 4.69
CA PRO A 61 -11.01 4.12 6.07
C PRO A 61 -11.86 2.84 6.22
N ASP A 62 -12.30 2.23 5.13
CA ASP A 62 -13.15 1.04 5.12
C ASP A 62 -12.39 -0.27 5.42
N GLU A 63 -11.08 -0.31 5.11
CA GLU A 63 -10.22 -1.51 5.29
C GLU A 63 -9.64 -1.65 6.72
N ALA A 64 -10.14 -0.84 7.66
CA ALA A 64 -9.56 -0.71 8.99
C ALA A 64 -10.56 -1.01 10.13
N ARG A 65 -11.78 -1.47 9.79
CA ARG A 65 -12.54 -2.43 10.58
C ARG A 65 -12.14 -3.79 10.05
N GLU A 66 -11.34 -4.58 10.77
CA GLU A 66 -11.39 -6.04 10.99
C GLU A 66 -10.21 -6.44 11.88
#